data_AF-A0A724X1X2-F1
#
_entry.id   AF-A0A724X1X2-F1
#
_cell.length_a   1.000
_cell.length_b   1.000
_cell.length_c   1.000
_cell.angle_alpha   90.00
_cell.angle_beta   90.00
_cell.angle_gamma   90.00
#
_symmetry.space_group_name_H-M   'P 1'
#
loop_
_entity.id
_entity.type
_entity.pdbx_description
1 polymer ?
#
loop_
_entity_poly.entity_id
_entity_poly.type
_entity_poly.pdbx_seq_one_letter_code
_entity_poly.pdbx_strand_id
1 'polypeptide(L)'
;SIDAFNQLKTDKSYKTQMSEPVATRLLVLNTKNKRLSDERVRQALQHGFDKAALVEGITSGLEAPADYLLPPNMPYTSNLKVKQRDYDVKEANRLLDEAGWKLPKGEKVRVKDGQPLQIGMMYDAAEQVQKAMAETLQSEWSKIGVELKTEAVELPDQVQRFKDNRFDINFYSNF
;
A
#
# COMPACT_ATOMS: atom_id res chain seq x y z
N SER A 1 -7.14 7.65 -19.22
CA SER A 1 -6.11 6.79 -18.58
C SER A 1 -4.82 7.58 -18.46
N ILE A 2 -3.86 7.06 -17.68
CA ILE A 2 -2.50 7.63 -17.57
C ILE A 2 -1.82 7.67 -18.95
N ASP A 3 -1.92 6.61 -19.73
CA ASP A 3 -1.35 6.55 -21.08
C ASP A 3 -1.90 7.63 -22.01
N ALA A 4 -3.23 7.82 -22.02
CA ALA A 4 -3.85 8.85 -22.83
C ALA A 4 -3.43 10.26 -22.39
N PHE A 5 -3.30 10.50 -21.07
CA PHE A 5 -2.80 11.78 -20.57
C PHE A 5 -1.35 12.02 -21.01
N ASN A 6 -0.48 11.02 -20.91
CA ASN A 6 0.91 11.12 -21.33
C ASN A 6 1.05 11.34 -22.84
N GLN A 7 0.21 10.69 -23.66
CA GLN A 7 0.15 10.94 -25.10
C GLN A 7 -0.28 12.38 -25.42
N LEU A 8 -1.33 12.88 -24.76
CA LEU A 8 -1.79 14.27 -24.94
C LEU A 8 -0.78 15.29 -24.43
N LYS A 9 0.01 14.95 -23.40
CA LYS A 9 1.06 15.81 -22.85
C LYS A 9 2.23 15.99 -23.82
N THR A 10 2.52 14.99 -24.66
CA THR A 10 3.60 15.08 -25.66
C THR A 10 3.13 15.68 -26.99
N ASP A 11 1.83 15.61 -27.28
CA ASP A 11 1.22 16.26 -28.44
C ASP A 11 1.11 17.78 -28.23
N LYS A 12 1.81 18.54 -29.09
CA LYS A 12 1.85 20.01 -29.03
C LYS A 12 0.54 20.69 -29.42
N SER A 13 -0.43 19.94 -29.95
CA SER A 13 -1.77 20.43 -30.31
C SER A 13 -2.65 20.64 -29.09
N TYR A 14 -2.29 20.06 -27.94
CA TYR A 14 -3.06 20.13 -26.71
C TYR A 14 -2.26 20.81 -25.61
N LYS A 15 -2.98 21.44 -24.68
CA LYS A 15 -2.43 21.89 -23.41
C LYS A 15 -2.92 20.95 -22.32
N THR A 16 -2.01 20.33 -21.59
CA THR A 16 -2.32 19.51 -20.42
C THR A 16 -1.97 20.25 -19.13
N GLN A 17 -2.68 19.94 -18.05
CA GLN A 17 -2.42 20.46 -16.72
C GLN A 17 -2.63 19.35 -15.70
N MET A 18 -1.90 19.42 -14.59
CA MET A 18 -2.07 18.59 -13.41
C MET A 18 -2.20 19.53 -12.22
N SER A 19 -3.13 19.24 -11.31
CA SER A 19 -3.24 20.00 -10.06
C SER A 19 -2.10 19.65 -9.11
N GLU A 20 -1.96 20.44 -8.04
CA GLU A 20 -1.30 19.97 -6.82
C GLU A 20 -2.03 18.73 -6.26
N PRO A 21 -1.39 17.91 -5.41
CA PRO A 21 -2.05 16.77 -4.77
C PRO A 21 -3.31 17.21 -3.99
N VAL A 22 -4.43 16.51 -4.21
CA VAL A 22 -5.72 16.80 -3.55
C VAL A 22 -6.16 15.73 -2.56
N ALA A 23 -5.50 14.58 -2.57
CA ALA A 23 -5.87 13.40 -1.79
C ALA A 23 -4.64 12.51 -1.58
N THR A 24 -4.71 11.58 -0.63
CA THR A 24 -3.73 10.51 -0.46
C THR A 24 -4.39 9.16 -0.68
N ARG A 25 -3.81 8.33 -1.56
CA ARG A 25 -4.12 6.89 -1.63
C ARG A 25 -3.35 6.18 -0.52
N LEU A 26 -4.06 5.44 0.32
CA LEU A 26 -3.48 4.77 1.48
C LEU A 26 -4.08 3.38 1.70
N LEU A 27 -3.35 2.57 2.46
CA LEU A 27 -3.81 1.28 2.95
C LEU A 27 -4.27 1.43 4.40
N VAL A 28 -5.50 1.03 4.70
CA VAL A 28 -5.99 0.91 6.06
C VAL A 28 -5.69 -0.49 6.56
N LEU A 29 -4.90 -0.59 7.63
CA LEU A 29 -4.51 -1.86 8.26
C LEU A 29 -5.35 -2.08 9.52
N ASN A 30 -6.08 -3.20 9.58
CA ASN A 30 -6.92 -3.54 10.73
C ASN A 30 -6.09 -4.02 11.92
N THR A 31 -5.90 -3.17 12.92
CA THR A 31 -5.09 -3.49 14.12
C THR A 31 -5.74 -4.53 15.05
N LYS A 32 -7.03 -4.85 14.86
CA LYS A 32 -7.68 -5.97 15.57
C LYS A 32 -7.33 -7.33 14.97
N ASN A 33 -6.78 -7.38 13.76
CA ASN A 33 -6.24 -8.61 13.20
C ASN A 33 -4.94 -8.99 13.94
N LYS A 34 -4.86 -10.22 14.46
CA LYS A 34 -3.69 -10.71 15.21
C LYS A 34 -2.37 -10.54 14.46
N ARG A 35 -2.35 -10.73 13.14
CA ARG A 35 -1.16 -10.58 12.28
C ARG A 35 -0.73 -9.13 12.10
N LEU A 36 -1.65 -8.17 12.23
CA LEU A 36 -1.40 -6.73 12.07
C LEU A 36 -1.41 -5.96 13.39
N SER A 37 -1.68 -6.65 14.51
CA SER A 37 -1.77 -6.05 15.85
C SER A 37 -0.43 -5.52 16.36
N ASP A 38 0.66 -6.23 16.09
CA ASP A 38 2.02 -5.79 16.41
C ASP A 38 2.45 -4.65 15.47
N GLU A 39 2.87 -3.53 16.04
CA GLU A 39 3.28 -2.36 15.26
C GLU A 39 4.49 -2.66 14.36
N ARG A 40 5.39 -3.55 14.79
CA ARG A 40 6.59 -3.89 14.01
C ARG A 40 6.23 -4.57 12.71
N VAL A 41 5.14 -5.35 12.66
CA VAL A 41 4.63 -5.90 11.41
C VAL A 41 4.17 -4.78 10.49
N ARG A 42 3.36 -3.82 10.98
CA ARG A 42 2.89 -2.69 10.16
C ARG A 42 4.02 -1.78 9.68
N GLN A 43 5.09 -1.66 10.47
CA GLN A 43 6.29 -0.92 10.08
C GLN A 43 7.10 -1.70 9.03
N ALA A 44 7.24 -3.02 9.18
CA ALA A 44 7.89 -3.87 8.19
C ALA A 44 7.19 -3.83 6.83
N LEU A 45 5.86 -3.82 6.81
CA LEU A 45 5.08 -3.69 5.57
C LEU A 45 5.35 -2.36 4.84
N GLN A 46 5.60 -1.27 5.59
CA GLN A 46 5.99 0.02 5.00
C GLN A 46 7.40 -0.03 4.41
N HIS A 47 8.36 -0.59 5.15
CA HIS A 47 9.74 -0.75 4.66
C HIS A 47 9.87 -1.76 3.51
N GLY A 48 8.97 -2.74 3.42
CA GLY A 48 8.96 -3.76 2.37
C GLY A 48 8.29 -3.34 1.07
N PHE A 49 7.95 -2.06 0.90
CA PHE A 49 7.22 -1.54 -0.26
C PHE A 49 7.94 -0.31 -0.84
N ASP A 50 8.33 -0.38 -2.11
CA ASP A 50 8.99 0.70 -2.83
C ASP A 50 7.95 1.62 -3.47
N LYS A 51 7.53 2.64 -2.71
CA LYS A 51 6.56 3.66 -3.16
C LYS A 51 7.05 4.39 -4.41
N ALA A 52 8.35 4.66 -4.52
CA ALA A 52 8.91 5.42 -5.63
C ALA A 52 8.86 4.60 -6.92
N ALA A 53 9.27 3.33 -6.84
CA ALA A 53 9.17 2.40 -7.97
C ALA A 53 7.71 2.18 -8.38
N LEU A 54 6.77 2.09 -7.43
CA LEU A 54 5.34 1.97 -7.73
C LEU A 54 4.79 3.22 -8.44
N VAL A 55 5.13 4.41 -7.97
CA VAL A 55 4.69 5.68 -8.59
C VAL A 55 5.20 5.77 -10.03
N GLU A 56 6.46 5.45 -10.27
CA GLU A 56 7.02 5.45 -11.62
C GLU A 56 6.35 4.38 -12.51
N GLY A 57 6.26 3.15 -12.03
CA GLY A 57 5.79 2.02 -12.82
C GLY A 57 4.28 1.99 -13.09
N ILE A 58 3.46 2.44 -12.14
CA ILE A 58 1.99 2.37 -12.24
C ILE A 58 1.39 3.71 -12.64
N THR A 59 1.91 4.82 -12.10
CA THR A 59 1.34 6.15 -12.35
C THR A 59 2.11 6.97 -13.38
N SER A 60 3.20 6.41 -13.95
CA SER A 60 4.11 7.11 -14.86
C SER A 60 4.65 8.41 -14.29
N GLY A 61 4.89 8.45 -12.97
CA GLY A 61 5.36 9.64 -12.26
C GLY A 61 4.36 10.79 -12.20
N LEU A 62 3.08 10.55 -12.53
CA LEU A 62 2.03 11.58 -12.45
C LEU A 62 1.51 11.79 -11.02
N GLU A 63 1.71 10.82 -10.13
CA GLU A 63 1.48 10.97 -8.69
C GLU A 63 2.83 11.14 -7.94
N ALA A 64 2.78 11.48 -6.65
CA ALA A 64 3.95 11.61 -5.80
C ALA A 64 3.94 10.55 -4.68
N PRO A 65 5.11 10.03 -4.25
CA PRO A 65 5.17 9.15 -3.07
C PRO A 65 4.59 9.84 -1.84
N ALA A 66 3.71 9.14 -1.12
CA ALA A 66 3.06 9.67 0.06
C ALA A 66 3.69 9.14 1.35
N ASP A 67 4.18 10.05 2.20
CA ASP A 67 4.70 9.75 3.55
C ASP A 67 3.77 10.20 4.67
N TYR A 68 2.76 10.98 4.33
CA TYR A 68 1.80 11.57 5.25
C TYR A 68 0.42 10.98 4.99
N LEU A 69 -0.41 10.98 6.03
CA LEU A 69 -1.82 10.60 5.87
C LEU A 69 -2.53 11.59 4.95
N LEU A 70 -2.24 12.88 5.08
CA LEU A 70 -2.82 13.96 4.29
C LEU A 70 -1.73 14.66 3.46
N PRO A 71 -2.04 15.17 2.26
CA PRO A 71 -1.10 15.95 1.47
C PRO A 71 -0.56 17.17 2.23
N PRO A 72 0.73 17.52 2.12
CA PRO A 72 1.34 18.59 2.92
C PRO A 72 0.83 20.00 2.56
N ASN A 73 0.18 20.17 1.42
CA ASN A 73 -0.47 21.40 0.95
C ASN A 73 -1.86 21.65 1.56
N MET A 74 -2.37 20.76 2.42
CA MET A 74 -3.66 20.94 3.10
C MET A 74 -3.54 21.80 4.38
N PRO A 75 -4.66 22.32 4.92
CA PRO A 75 -4.64 23.00 6.21
C PRO A 75 -4.05 22.10 7.31
N TYR A 76 -3.18 22.67 8.15
CA TYR A 76 -2.52 22.02 9.29
C TYR A 76 -1.49 20.92 8.97
N THR A 77 -1.09 20.73 7.71
CA THR A 77 -0.17 19.64 7.30
C THR A 77 1.24 20.07 6.93
N SER A 78 1.49 21.35 6.69
CA SER A 78 2.74 21.84 6.07
C SER A 78 4.00 21.69 6.92
N ASN A 79 3.87 21.55 8.25
CA ASN A 79 4.99 21.49 9.20
C ASN A 79 5.01 20.19 10.01
N LEU A 80 4.37 19.13 9.51
CA LEU A 80 4.33 17.84 10.20
C LEU A 80 5.72 17.19 10.16
N LYS A 81 6.25 16.86 11.34
CA LYS A 81 7.45 16.04 11.47
C LYS A 81 7.03 14.59 11.69
N VAL A 82 6.88 13.84 10.60
CA VAL A 82 6.62 12.39 10.67
C VAL A 82 7.91 11.63 10.41
N LYS A 83 8.09 10.51 11.09
CA LYS A 83 9.17 9.58 10.78
C LYS A 83 8.84 8.88 9.45
N GLN A 84 9.55 9.25 8.39
CA GLN A 84 9.50 8.56 7.12
C GLN A 84 10.04 7.14 7.26
N ARG A 85 9.51 6.23 6.45
CA ARG A 85 9.95 4.84 6.38
C ARG A 85 10.28 4.54 4.93
N ASP A 86 11.56 4.66 4.63
CA ASP A 86 12.08 4.40 3.30
C ASP A 86 12.05 2.90 3.01
N TYR A 87 12.05 2.57 1.72
CA TYR A 87 12.14 1.19 1.28
C TYR A 87 13.45 0.55 1.76
N ASP A 88 13.32 -0.42 2.67
CA ASP A 88 14.44 -1.14 3.27
C ASP A 88 14.00 -2.56 3.63
N VAL A 89 14.25 -3.49 2.70
CA VAL A 89 13.94 -4.91 2.86
C VAL A 89 14.69 -5.52 4.06
N LYS A 90 15.89 -5.03 4.41
CA LYS A 90 16.63 -5.58 5.56
C LYS A 90 15.96 -5.16 6.86
N GLU A 91 15.56 -3.91 6.97
CA GLU A 91 14.83 -3.41 8.13
C GLU A 91 13.47 -4.08 8.28
N ALA A 92 12.74 -4.27 7.17
CA ALA A 92 11.48 -5.00 7.16
C ALA A 92 11.64 -6.43 7.71
N ASN A 93 12.66 -7.16 7.23
CA ASN A 93 12.96 -8.50 7.72
C ASN A 93 13.33 -8.51 9.21
N ARG A 94 14.16 -7.57 9.67
CA ARG A 94 14.55 -7.43 11.08
C ARG A 94 13.32 -7.22 11.98
N LEU A 95 12.44 -6.30 11.61
CA LEU A 95 11.22 -6.00 12.36
C LEU A 95 10.28 -7.21 12.45
N LEU A 96 10.13 -7.97 11.36
CA LEU A 96 9.34 -9.21 11.36
C LEU A 96 9.96 -10.28 12.27
N ASP A 97 11.28 -10.44 12.21
CA ASP A 97 12.00 -11.37 13.09
C ASP A 97 11.85 -11.02 14.56
N GLU A 98 11.89 -9.73 14.92
CA GLU A 98 11.68 -9.23 16.28
C GLU A 98 10.23 -9.36 16.76
N ALA A 99 9.28 -9.28 15.83
CA ALA A 99 7.86 -9.57 16.09
C ALA A 99 7.57 -11.06 16.26
N GLY A 100 8.57 -11.94 16.06
CA GLY A 100 8.46 -13.39 16.21
C GLY A 100 7.98 -14.10 14.96
N TRP A 101 7.86 -13.40 13.83
CA TRP A 101 7.53 -14.00 12.53
C TRP A 101 8.80 -14.53 11.89
N LYS A 102 9.04 -15.83 11.96
CA LYS A 102 10.26 -16.45 11.42
C LYS A 102 10.00 -17.04 10.06
N LEU A 103 10.97 -16.92 9.14
CA LEU A 103 10.92 -17.61 7.85
C LEU A 103 11.58 -18.99 8.01
N PRO A 104 10.82 -20.10 7.96
CA PRO A 104 11.41 -21.43 8.05
C PRO A 104 12.32 -21.70 6.85
N LYS A 105 13.35 -22.55 7.05
CA LYS A 105 14.31 -22.85 6.00
C LYS A 105 13.62 -23.53 4.81
N GLY A 106 13.77 -22.95 3.61
CA GLY A 106 13.19 -23.46 2.38
C GLY A 106 11.74 -23.02 2.12
N GLU A 107 11.12 -22.31 3.07
CA GLU A 107 9.78 -21.78 2.93
C GLU A 107 9.78 -20.35 2.36
N LYS A 108 8.62 -19.94 1.84
CA LYS A 108 8.40 -18.59 1.31
C LYS A 108 7.63 -17.68 2.26
N VAL A 109 6.94 -18.24 3.24
CA VAL A 109 6.03 -17.50 4.13
C VAL A 109 6.49 -17.64 5.57
N ARG A 110 6.51 -16.52 6.29
CA ARG A 110 6.85 -16.48 7.71
C ARG A 110 5.75 -17.13 8.55
N VAL A 111 6.16 -17.72 9.68
CA VAL A 111 5.27 -18.40 10.62
C VAL A 111 5.50 -17.87 12.03
N LYS A 112 4.42 -17.77 12.80
CA LYS A 112 4.42 -17.48 14.24
C LYS A 112 3.31 -18.30 14.89
N ASP A 113 3.62 -19.01 15.97
CA ASP A 113 2.66 -19.85 16.71
C ASP A 113 1.89 -20.84 15.81
N GLY A 114 2.58 -21.42 14.83
CA GLY A 114 2.01 -22.35 13.86
C GLY A 114 1.10 -21.71 12.79
N GLN A 115 0.96 -20.39 12.79
CA GLN A 115 0.13 -19.65 11.82
C GLN A 115 1.01 -18.96 10.77
N PRO A 116 0.68 -19.00 9.47
CA PRO A 116 1.39 -18.25 8.45
C PRO A 116 1.08 -16.75 8.52
N LEU A 117 2.04 -15.93 8.09
CA LEU A 117 1.88 -14.49 7.90
C LEU A 117 1.13 -14.20 6.59
N GLN A 118 -0.10 -14.71 6.53
CA GLN A 118 -1.02 -14.50 5.42
C GLN A 118 -1.99 -13.37 5.76
N ILE A 119 -2.05 -12.36 4.90
CA ILE A 119 -2.87 -11.15 5.09
C ILE A 119 -3.80 -11.00 3.88
N GLY A 120 -5.08 -10.74 4.13
CA GLY A 120 -6.03 -10.37 3.07
C GLY A 120 -5.94 -8.89 2.67
N MET A 121 -6.20 -8.58 1.41
CA MET A 121 -6.36 -7.20 0.94
C MET A 121 -7.53 -7.12 -0.03
N MET A 122 -8.49 -6.25 0.28
CA MET A 122 -9.58 -5.94 -0.63
C MET A 122 -9.35 -4.62 -1.35
N TYR A 123 -9.78 -4.57 -2.61
CA TYR A 123 -9.79 -3.38 -3.46
C TYR A 123 -11.07 -3.36 -4.31
N ASP A 124 -11.43 -2.19 -4.83
CA ASP A 124 -12.62 -2.05 -5.69
C ASP A 124 -12.38 -2.75 -7.03
N ALA A 125 -13.27 -3.68 -7.41
CA ALA A 125 -13.18 -4.42 -8.66
C ALA A 125 -13.18 -3.53 -9.92
N ALA A 126 -13.74 -2.32 -9.84
CA ALA A 126 -13.73 -1.35 -10.92
C ALA A 126 -12.38 -0.59 -11.05
N GLU A 127 -11.55 -0.58 -10.00
CA GLU A 127 -10.33 0.23 -9.92
C GLU A 127 -9.08 -0.52 -10.42
N GLN A 128 -8.82 -0.44 -11.73
CA GLN A 128 -7.67 -1.12 -12.36
C GLN A 128 -6.30 -0.66 -11.82
N VAL A 129 -6.18 0.61 -11.39
CA VAL A 129 -4.96 1.11 -10.77
C VAL A 129 -4.74 0.43 -9.41
N GLN A 130 -5.79 0.26 -8.59
CA GLN A 130 -5.67 -0.45 -7.32
C GLN A 130 -5.29 -1.92 -7.51
N LYS A 131 -5.84 -2.58 -8.55
CA LYS A 131 -5.44 -3.94 -8.91
C LYS A 131 -3.93 -4.04 -9.16
N ALA A 132 -3.39 -3.18 -10.03
CA ALA A 132 -1.96 -3.18 -10.33
C ALA A 132 -1.12 -2.90 -9.07
N MET A 133 -1.55 -1.95 -8.22
CA MET A 133 -0.88 -1.66 -6.96
C MET A 133 -0.89 -2.88 -6.01
N ALA A 134 -2.02 -3.59 -5.91
CA ALA A 134 -2.17 -4.77 -5.08
C ALA A 134 -1.27 -5.93 -5.55
N GLU A 135 -1.12 -6.12 -6.86
CA GLU A 135 -0.20 -7.11 -7.46
C GLU A 135 1.27 -6.76 -7.18
N THR A 136 1.65 -5.48 -7.27
CA THR A 136 2.98 -5.03 -6.86
C THR A 136 3.22 -5.29 -5.38
N LEU A 137 2.29 -4.89 -4.50
CA LEU A 137 2.39 -5.14 -3.06
C LEU A 137 2.52 -6.63 -2.76
N GLN A 138 1.76 -7.50 -3.44
CA GLN A 138 1.87 -8.94 -3.29
C GLN A 138 3.28 -9.44 -3.65
N SER A 139 3.85 -8.96 -4.76
CA SER A 139 5.21 -9.30 -5.17
C SER A 139 6.25 -8.82 -4.16
N GLU A 140 6.18 -7.57 -3.72
CA GLU A 140 7.19 -7.00 -2.83
C GLU A 140 7.12 -7.56 -1.42
N TRP A 141 5.93 -7.72 -0.86
CA TRP A 141 5.74 -8.32 0.45
C TRP A 141 6.11 -9.81 0.48
N SER A 142 6.04 -10.52 -0.66
CA SER A 142 6.59 -11.88 -0.74
C SER A 142 8.11 -11.93 -0.49
N LYS A 143 8.86 -10.88 -0.83
CA LYS A 143 10.32 -10.79 -0.62
C LYS A 143 10.70 -10.71 0.86
N ILE A 144 9.76 -10.28 1.71
CA ILE A 144 9.91 -10.23 3.18
C ILE A 144 9.15 -11.38 3.87
N GLY A 145 8.65 -12.35 3.10
CA GLY A 145 7.97 -13.54 3.62
C GLY A 145 6.55 -13.30 4.13
N VAL A 146 5.88 -12.26 3.61
CA VAL A 146 4.46 -11.99 3.86
C VAL A 146 3.66 -12.49 2.66
N GLU A 147 2.64 -13.32 2.91
CA GLU A 147 1.73 -13.75 1.85
C GLU A 147 0.52 -12.81 1.79
N LEU A 148 0.43 -12.02 0.73
CA LEU A 148 -0.73 -11.16 0.48
C LEU A 148 -1.75 -11.88 -0.41
N LYS A 149 -2.98 -12.06 0.07
CA LYS A 149 -4.11 -12.54 -0.74
C LYS A 149 -4.98 -11.36 -1.13
N THR A 150 -5.05 -11.07 -2.43
CA THR A 150 -5.82 -9.93 -2.96
C THR A 150 -7.21 -10.40 -3.39
N GLU A 151 -8.23 -9.58 -3.11
CA GLU A 151 -9.63 -9.84 -3.46
C GLU A 151 -10.21 -8.57 -4.12
N ALA A 152 -10.70 -8.71 -5.34
CA ALA A 152 -11.49 -7.67 -5.99
C ALA A 152 -12.93 -7.76 -5.48
N VAL A 153 -13.47 -6.66 -4.98
CA VAL A 153 -14.80 -6.62 -4.36
C VAL A 153 -15.62 -5.48 -4.98
N GLU A 154 -16.91 -5.71 -5.21
CA GLU A 154 -17.83 -4.65 -5.62
C GLU A 154 -17.91 -3.56 -4.55
N LEU A 155 -17.84 -2.28 -4.95
CA LEU A 155 -17.76 -1.15 -4.03
C LEU A 155 -18.79 -1.17 -2.87
N PRO A 156 -20.09 -1.49 -3.09
CA PRO A 156 -21.05 -1.58 -1.99
C PRO A 156 -20.70 -2.63 -0.93
N ASP A 157 -20.19 -3.80 -1.33
CA ASP A 157 -19.75 -4.85 -0.40
C ASP A 157 -18.44 -4.46 0.28
N GLN A 158 -17.49 -3.86 -0.46
CA GLN A 158 -16.25 -3.34 0.12
C GLN A 158 -16.54 -2.32 1.24
N VAL A 159 -17.44 -1.36 0.97
CA VAL A 159 -17.88 -0.35 1.95
C VAL A 159 -18.54 -1.01 3.17
N GLN A 160 -19.39 -2.00 2.95
CA GLN A 160 -20.07 -2.71 4.05
C GLN A 160 -19.06 -3.50 4.91
N ARG A 161 -18.16 -4.26 4.29
CA ARG A 161 -17.07 -4.98 4.97
C ARG A 161 -16.17 -4.04 5.75
N PHE A 162 -15.85 -2.88 5.20
CA PHE A 162 -15.06 -1.86 5.88
C PHE A 162 -15.76 -1.34 7.15
N LYS A 163 -17.05 -1.00 7.06
CA LYS A 163 -17.87 -0.58 8.21
C LYS A 163 -17.99 -1.66 9.29
N ASP A 164 -18.12 -2.91 8.88
CA ASP A 164 -18.24 -4.06 9.79
C ASP A 164 -16.87 -4.52 10.35
N ASN A 165 -15.77 -3.87 9.98
CA ASN A 165 -14.40 -4.28 10.31
C ASN A 165 -14.06 -5.71 9.84
N ARG A 166 -14.68 -6.16 8.73
CA ARG A 166 -14.46 -7.45 8.06
C ARG A 166 -13.41 -7.35 6.94
N PHE A 167 -12.21 -6.90 7.31
CA PHE A 167 -11.07 -6.78 6.39
C PHE A 167 -9.75 -6.89 7.16
N ASP A 168 -8.67 -7.26 6.48
CA ASP A 168 -7.32 -7.16 7.05
C ASP A 168 -6.65 -5.86 6.57
N ILE A 169 -6.61 -5.67 5.25
CA ILE A 169 -6.15 -4.45 4.59
C ILE A 169 -7.20 -3.99 3.57
N ASN A 170 -7.42 -2.68 3.49
CA ASN A 170 -8.31 -2.04 2.53
C ASN A 170 -7.65 -0.84 1.84
N PHE A 171 -7.84 -0.68 0.54
CA PHE A 171 -7.53 0.59 -0.12
C PHE A 171 -8.49 1.69 0.34
N TYR A 172 -7.95 2.88 0.58
CA TYR A 172 -8.72 4.05 0.95
C TYR A 172 -8.12 5.31 0.33
N SER A 173 -8.95 6.31 0.12
CA SER A 173 -8.54 7.64 -0.29
C SER A 173 -9.23 8.65 0.61
N ASN A 174 -8.44 9.57 1.18
CA ASN A 174 -9.00 10.72 1.85
C ASN A 174 -9.07 11.90 0.88
N PHE A 175 -10.25 12.51 0.82
CA PHE A 175 -10.55 13.70 0.05
C PHE A 175 -10.93 14.82 1.04
#